data_AF-A0A2T2VLG6-F1
#
_entry.id   AF-A0A2T2VLG6-F1
#
_cell.length_a   1.000
_cell.length_b   1.000
_cell.length_c   1.000
_cell.angle_alpha   90.00
_cell.angle_beta   90.00
_cell.angle_gamma   90.00
#
_symmetry.space_group_name_H-M   'P 1'
#
loop_
_entity.id
_entity.type
_entity.pdbx_description
1 polymer ?
#
loop_
_entity_poly.entity_id
_entity_poly.type
_entity_poly.pdbx_seq_one_letter_code
_entity_poly.pdbx_strand_id
1 'polypeptide(L)' 'LSNNKLINFSVGFEFIQAFTKNRRDWNFDTMEKNDDLRTDLLYGIHFKWSYPIYEKAPQAHYYH' A
#
# COMPACT_ATOMS: atom_id res chain seq x y z
N LEU A 1 -9.98 -32.32 -15.19
CA LEU A 1 -10.01 -31.07 -15.97
C LEU A 1 -10.41 -29.93 -15.04
N SER A 2 -9.46 -29.26 -14.39
CA SER A 2 -9.56 -27.84 -13.96
C SER A 2 -8.24 -27.49 -13.28
N ASN A 3 -7.22 -27.25 -14.12
CA ASN A 3 -5.92 -26.74 -13.72
C ASN A 3 -6.07 -25.23 -13.50
N ASN A 4 -6.92 -24.84 -12.53
CA ASN A 4 -7.17 -23.44 -12.22
C ASN A 4 -5.97 -22.91 -11.44
N LYS A 5 -4.88 -22.70 -12.18
CA LYS A 5 -3.72 -21.88 -11.84
C LYS A 5 -4.24 -20.44 -11.77
N LEU A 6 -5.06 -20.15 -10.76
CA LEU A 6 -5.68 -18.85 -10.53
C LEU A 6 -4.55 -17.88 -10.19
N ILE A 7 -4.11 -17.16 -11.21
CA ILE A 7 -3.26 -16.00 -11.04
C ILE A 7 -4.09 -14.99 -10.26
N ASN A 8 -3.66 -14.66 -9.05
CA ASN A 8 -4.39 -13.73 -8.19
C ASN A 8 -3.81 -12.34 -8.42
N PHE A 9 -4.61 -11.44 -9.00
CA PHE A 9 -4.32 -10.01 -9.08
C PHE A 9 -5.15 -9.27 -8.03
N SER A 10 -4.54 -8.34 -7.32
CA SER A 10 -5.22 -7.49 -6.34
C SER A 10 -4.79 -6.06 -6.54
N VAL A 11 -5.77 -5.16 -6.63
CA VAL A 11 -5.57 -3.72 -6.63
C VAL A 11 -6.16 -3.17 -5.34
N GLY A 12 -5.50 -2.20 -4.74
CA GLY A 12 -6.07 -1.45 -3.64
C GLY A 12 -5.71 0.02 -3.73
N PHE A 13 -6.50 0.81 -3.03
CA PHE A 13 -6.42 2.25 -2.98
C PHE A 13 -6.36 2.68 -1.52
N GLU A 14 -5.40 3.52 -1.21
CA GLU A 14 -5.17 4.08 0.10
C GLU A 14 -5.43 5.58 0.04
N PHE A 15 -6.22 6.07 0.99
CA PHE A 15 -6.52 7.49 1.12
C PHE A 15 -6.39 7.89 2.58
N ILE A 16 -5.52 8.85 2.84
CA ILE A 16 -5.21 9.35 4.17
C ILE A 16 -5.44 10.87 4.16
N GLN A 17 -6.23 11.34 5.12
CA GLN A 17 -6.49 12.75 5.35
C GLN A 17 -5.97 13.11 6.73
N ALA A 18 -5.04 14.07 6.79
CA ALA A 18 -4.51 14.60 8.04
C ALA A 18 -4.91 16.07 8.19
N PHE A 19 -5.56 16.36 9.32
CA PHE A 19 -5.89 17.73 9.72
C PHE A 19 -4.84 18.19 10.73
N THR A 20 -3.96 19.07 10.28
CA THR A 20 -2.86 19.60 11.08
C THR A 20 -3.17 21.06 11.43
N LYS A 21 -2.87 21.47 12.66
CA LYS A 21 -2.86 22.88 13.04
C LYS A 21 -1.49 23.26 13.58
N ASN A 22 -1.11 24.51 13.37
CA ASN A 22 0.08 25.04 14.01
C ASN A 22 -0.10 24.94 15.54
N ARG A 23 0.95 24.48 16.24
CA ARG A 23 0.95 24.38 17.72
C ARG A 23 1.64 25.56 18.39
N ARG A 24 2.26 26.44 17.60
CA ARG A 24 2.98 27.61 18.09
C ARG A 24 2.03 28.80 18.07
N ASP A 25 1.80 29.38 19.25
CA ASP A 25 0.90 30.53 19.39
C ASP A 25 1.47 31.82 18.76
N TRP A 26 2.80 31.90 18.57
CA TRP A 26 3.47 33.06 17.97
C TRP A 26 4.72 32.64 17.21
N ASN A 27 4.81 32.96 15.92
CA ASN A 27 6.01 32.70 15.14
C ASN A 27 6.95 33.91 15.19
N PHE A 28 8.09 33.76 15.86
CA PHE A 28 9.06 34.86 16.04
C PHE A 28 9.79 35.24 14.74
N ASP A 29 9.97 34.29 13.80
CA ASP A 29 10.65 34.55 12.53
C ASP A 29 9.82 35.43 11.58
N THR A 30 8.49 35.24 11.58
CA THR A 30 7.57 36.03 10.74
C THR A 30 6.83 37.13 11.52
N MET A 31 7.06 37.23 12.83
CA MET A 31 6.32 38.12 13.75
C MET A 31 4.80 38.03 13.61
N GLU A 32 4.29 36.83 13.31
CA GLU A 32 2.88 36.61 13.01
C GLU A 32 2.35 35.39 13.76
N LYS A 33 1.06 35.47 14.10
CA LYS A 33 0.30 34.34 14.62
C LYS A 33 -0.28 33.56 13.44
N ASN A 34 0.18 32.34 13.25
CA ASN A 34 -0.35 31.44 12.23
C ASN A 34 -1.29 30.42 12.90
N ASP A 35 -2.60 30.66 12.81
CA ASP A 35 -3.66 29.79 13.31
C ASP A 35 -4.30 28.93 12.19
N ASP A 36 -3.66 28.89 11.01
CA ASP A 36 -4.26 28.23 9.85
C ASP A 36 -4.36 26.72 10.06
N LEU A 37 -5.52 26.16 9.70
CA LEU A 37 -5.70 24.73 9.58
C LEU A 37 -5.13 24.27 8.25
N ARG A 38 -4.17 23.36 8.31
CA ARG A 38 -3.61 22.68 7.15
C ARG A 38 -4.29 21.33 6.98
N THR A 39 -4.81 21.09 5.77
CA THR A 39 -5.35 19.80 5.38
C THR A 39 -4.34 19.15 4.45
N ASP A 40 -3.70 18.08 4.91
CA ASP A 40 -2.78 17.27 4.12
C ASP A 40 -3.52 16.04 3.59
N LEU A 41 -3.56 15.87 2.28
CA LEU A 41 -4.20 14.74 1.59
C LEU A 41 -3.14 13.86 0.96
N LEU A 42 -3.16 12.58 1.29
CA LEU A 42 -2.25 11.58 0.74
C LEU A 42 -3.08 10.45 0.11
N TYR A 43 -2.79 10.14 -1.14
CA TYR A 43 -3.43 9.05 -1.88
C TYR A 43 -2.36 8.14 -2.45
N GLY A 44 -2.64 6.83 -2.40
CA GLY A 44 -1.76 5.78 -2.90
C GLY A 44 -2.58 4.75 -3.65
N ILE A 45 -2.04 4.24 -4.75
CA ILE A 45 -2.59 3.09 -5.47
C ILE A 45 -1.54 1.99 -5.39
N HIS A 46 -1.96 0.79 -5.00
CA HIS A 46 -1.07 -0.36 -4.95
C HIS A 46 -1.62 -1.52 -5.76
N PHE A 47 -0.73 -2.15 -6.52
CA PHE A 47 -1.02 -3.30 -7.36
C PHE A 47 -0.19 -4.50 -6.89
N LYS A 48 -0.85 -5.64 -6.74
CA LYS A 48 -0.25 -6.91 -6.32
C LYS A 48 -0.57 -7.98 -7.35
N TRP A 49 0.47 -8.66 -7.82
CA TRP A 49 0.36 -9.82 -8.70
C TRP A 49 1.02 -11.01 -8.01
N SER A 50 0.24 -12.03 -7.67
CA SER A 50 0.73 -13.25 -7.04
C SER A 50 0.93 -14.36 -8.09
N TYR A 51 2.16 -14.86 -8.21
CA TYR A 51 2.49 -16.02 -9.04
C TYR A 51 2.75 -17.25 -8.15
N PRO A 52 1.92 -18.30 -8.23
CA PRO A 52 2.14 -19.51 -7.45
C PRO A 52 3.32 -20.32 -8.02
N ILE A 53 4.36 -20.48 -7.20
CA ILE A 53 5.48 -21.39 -7.48
C ILE A 53 5.09 -22.77 -6.94
N TYR A 54 4.84 -23.72 -7.85
CA TYR A 54 4.62 -25.11 -7.48
C TYR A 54 5.94 -25.88 -7.59
N GLU A 55 6.38 -26.53 -6.52
CA GLU A 55 7.42 -27.56 -6.63
C GLU A 55 6.86 -28.74 -7.43
N LYS A 56 7.59 -29.17 -8.46
CA LYS A 56 7.25 -30.40 -9.17
C LYS A 56 7.48 -31.54 -8.18
N ALA A 57 6.44 -32.30 -7.85
CA ALA A 57 6.58 -33.53 -7.07
C ALA A 57 7.69 -34.40 -7.71
N PRO A 58 8.59 -35.02 -6.92
CA PRO A 58 9.64 -35.86 -7.45
C PRO A 58 8.99 -36.95 -8.31
N GLN A 59 9.43 -37.06 -9.57
CA GLN A 59 8.98 -38.13 -10.45
C GLN A 59 9.35 -39.45 -9.76
N ALA A 60 8.35 -40.18 -9.29
CA ALA A 60 8.53 -41.54 -8.80
C ALA A 60 8.96 -42.39 -10.02
N HIS A 61 10.26 -42.49 -10.23
CA HIS A 61 10.85 -43.41 -11.19
C HIS A 61 10.69 -44.83 -10.64
N TYR A 62 9.62 -45.50 -11.04
CA TYR A 62 9.53 -46.95 -10.91
C TYR A 62 10.33 -47.57 -12.07
N TYR A 63 11.56 -48.01 -11.80
CA TYR A 63 12.27 -48.94 -12.69
C TYR A 63 11.93 -50.36 -12.24
N HIS A 64 11.43 -51.17 -13.18
CA HIS A 64 11.03 -52.56 -13.00
C HIS A 64 12.06 -53.50 -13.63
#